data_AF-A0A346R3D5-F1
#
_entry.id   AF-A0A346R3D5-F1
#
_cell.length_a   1.000
_cell.length_b   1.000
_cell.length_c   1.000
_cell.angle_alpha   90.00
_cell.angle_beta   90.00
_cell.angle_gamma   90.00
#
_symmetry.space_group_name_H-M   'P 1'
#
loop_
_entity.id
_entity.type
_entity.pdbx_description
1 polymer ?
#
loop_
_entity_poly.entity_id
_entity_poly.type
_entity_poly.pdbx_seq_one_letter_code
_entity_poly.pdbx_strand_id
1 'polypeptide(L)'
;MTYKGGCSRRQHVALVLATIWLSGCATGASDVGSLGACPPVIEYSREFQARAAKELVPLPEESVIAEMLSDYAVMREQAGACHL
;
A
#
# COMPACT_ATOMS: atom_id res chain seq x y z
N MET A 1 9.25 59.68 6.96
CA MET A 1 8.75 58.69 5.98
C MET A 1 9.54 57.41 6.15
N THR A 2 8.99 56.43 6.86
CA THR A 2 9.66 55.16 7.16
C THR A 2 9.61 54.23 5.94
N TYR A 3 10.79 53.77 5.53
CA TYR A 3 11.04 52.92 4.37
C TYR A 3 10.25 51.59 4.42
N LYS A 4 9.19 51.50 3.61
CA LYS A 4 8.37 50.28 3.42
C LYS A 4 9.02 49.21 2.51
N GLY A 5 10.26 49.41 2.06
CA GLY A 5 10.92 48.49 1.11
C GLY A 5 11.30 47.12 1.70
N GLY A 6 11.60 47.06 3.00
CA GLY A 6 11.99 45.81 3.67
C GLY A 6 10.83 44.87 4.03
N CYS A 7 9.64 45.43 4.28
CA CYS A 7 8.44 44.66 4.64
C CYS A 7 7.90 43.87 3.44
N SER A 8 7.92 44.51 2.26
CA SER A 8 7.47 43.90 1.00
C SER A 8 8.32 42.68 0.63
N ARG A 9 9.66 42.77 0.67
CA ARG A 9 10.54 41.66 0.26
C ARG A 9 10.36 40.40 1.11
N ARG A 10 10.16 40.54 2.43
CA ARG A 10 9.91 39.41 3.35
C ARG A 10 8.58 38.73 3.06
N GLN A 11 7.54 39.51 2.76
CA GLN A 11 6.22 38.99 2.41
C GLN A 11 6.24 38.20 1.09
N HIS A 12 7.03 38.65 0.11
CA HIS A 12 7.19 37.94 -1.16
C HIS A 12 7.93 36.61 -0.98
N VAL A 13 8.99 36.56 -0.16
CA VAL A 13 9.70 35.32 0.16
C VAL A 13 8.78 34.33 0.88
N ALA A 14 7.98 34.81 1.84
CA ALA A 14 7.00 33.97 2.53
C ALA A 14 5.92 33.42 1.59
N LEU A 15 5.43 34.24 0.65
CA LEU A 15 4.47 33.80 -0.36
C LEU A 15 5.07 32.75 -1.31
N VAL A 16 6.31 32.94 -1.78
CA VAL A 16 7.00 31.96 -2.64
C VAL A 16 7.22 30.64 -1.91
N LEU A 17 7.62 30.66 -0.64
CA LEU A 17 7.73 29.44 0.15
C LEU A 17 6.36 28.78 0.34
N ALA A 18 5.32 29.54 0.68
CA ALA A 18 3.98 28.99 0.82
C ALA A 18 3.49 28.34 -0.48
N THR A 19 3.71 28.94 -1.64
CA THR A 19 3.27 28.36 -2.93
C THR A 19 4.07 27.10 -3.29
N ILE A 20 5.38 27.06 -3.02
CA ILE A 20 6.21 25.86 -3.20
C ILE A 20 5.74 24.72 -2.27
N TRP A 21 5.41 25.04 -1.03
CA TRP A 21 4.93 24.05 -0.07
C TRP A 21 3.51 23.56 -0.41
N LEU A 22 2.60 24.45 -0.82
CA LEU A 22 1.25 24.07 -1.23
C LEU A 22 1.24 23.27 -2.55
N SER A 23 2.11 23.58 -3.52
CA SER A 23 2.20 22.79 -4.76
C SER A 23 2.81 21.41 -4.52
N GLY A 24 3.67 21.26 -3.51
CA GLY A 24 4.19 19.97 -3.06
C GLY A 24 3.10 18.98 -2.63
N CYS A 25 1.99 19.45 -2.06
CA CYS A 25 0.85 18.60 -1.70
C CYS A 25 -0.14 18.33 -2.85
N ALA A 26 -0.09 19.10 -3.94
CA ALA A 26 -1.09 19.03 -5.01
C ALA A 26 -0.68 18.13 -6.19
N THR A 27 0.60 17.79 -6.33
CA THR A 27 1.11 16.92 -7.42
C THR A 27 1.97 15.77 -6.88
N GLY A 28 1.84 15.46 -5.59
CA GLY A 28 2.14 14.14 -5.06
C GLY A 28 0.88 13.30 -5.16
N ALA A 29 0.43 12.97 -6.37
CA ALA A 29 -0.28 11.71 -6.54
C ALA A 29 0.74 10.64 -6.15
N SER A 30 0.85 10.36 -4.84
CA SER A 30 1.22 9.02 -4.43
C SER A 30 0.33 8.13 -5.29
N ASP A 31 0.92 7.14 -5.93
CA ASP A 31 0.20 6.10 -6.63
C ASP A 31 -0.71 5.38 -5.60
N VAL A 32 -1.80 6.03 -5.21
CA VAL A 32 -2.87 5.55 -4.35
C VAL A 32 -3.74 4.57 -5.14
N GLY A 33 -3.32 4.20 -6.35
CA GLY A 33 -3.72 2.93 -6.95
C GLY A 33 -3.18 1.71 -6.18
N SER A 34 -2.14 1.85 -5.34
CA SER A 34 -1.49 0.71 -4.68
C SER A 34 -1.41 0.77 -3.15
N LEU A 35 -1.62 1.92 -2.51
CA LEU A 35 -1.52 2.06 -1.04
C LEU A 35 -2.87 2.16 -0.31
N GLY A 36 -3.97 2.24 -1.06
CA GLY A 36 -5.31 2.48 -0.50
C GLY A 36 -6.38 1.54 -1.01
N ALA A 37 -6.05 0.46 -1.72
CA ALA A 37 -7.00 -0.54 -2.18
C ALA A 37 -6.60 -1.92 -1.65
N CYS A 38 -7.50 -2.57 -0.91
CA CYS A 38 -7.31 -3.94 -0.46
C CYS A 38 -7.10 -4.87 -1.66
N PRO A 39 -6.06 -5.71 -1.67
CA PRO A 39 -5.82 -6.60 -2.79
C PRO A 39 -6.95 -7.62 -2.92
N PRO A 40 -7.42 -7.94 -4.14
CA PRO A 40 -8.50 -8.91 -4.32
C PRO A 40 -8.02 -10.32 -3.93
N VAL A 41 -8.80 -10.99 -3.07
CA VAL A 41 -8.59 -12.40 -2.72
C VAL A 41 -9.47 -13.28 -3.63
N ILE A 42 -8.83 -14.19 -4.36
CA ILE A 42 -9.55 -15.14 -5.23
C ILE A 42 -10.10 -16.29 -4.39
N GLU A 43 -11.42 -16.47 -4.44
CA GLU A 43 -12.10 -17.60 -3.81
C GLU A 43 -11.95 -18.86 -4.65
N TYR A 44 -11.47 -19.93 -4.02
CA TYR A 44 -11.37 -21.25 -4.63
C TYR A 44 -12.49 -22.15 -4.14
N SER A 45 -13.10 -22.90 -5.06
CA SER A 45 -14.12 -23.88 -4.70
C SER A 45 -13.56 -24.95 -3.76
N ARG A 46 -14.43 -25.53 -2.92
CA ARG A 46 -14.04 -26.63 -2.02
C ARG A 46 -13.47 -27.83 -2.77
N GLU A 47 -13.98 -28.11 -3.98
CA GLU A 47 -13.46 -29.19 -4.83
C GLU A 47 -12.04 -28.92 -5.31
N PHE A 48 -11.74 -27.66 -5.68
CA PHE A 48 -10.39 -27.25 -6.07
C PHE A 48 -9.43 -27.36 -4.89
N GLN A 49 -9.83 -26.87 -3.71
CA GLN A 49 -9.04 -26.98 -2.48
C GLN A 49 -8.78 -28.45 -2.10
N ALA A 50 -9.78 -29.33 -2.23
CA ALA A 50 -9.63 -30.76 -1.96
C ALA A 50 -8.67 -31.45 -2.93
N ARG A 51 -8.63 -31.02 -4.20
CA ARG A 51 -7.63 -31.52 -5.16
C ARG A 51 -6.23 -31.05 -4.80
N ALA A 52 -6.06 -29.75 -4.49
CA ALA A 52 -4.79 -29.20 -4.05
C ALA A 52 -4.27 -29.92 -2.80
N ALA A 53 -5.12 -30.21 -1.82
CA ALA A 53 -4.73 -30.96 -0.63
C ALA A 53 -4.16 -32.36 -0.99
N LYS A 54 -4.77 -33.07 -1.94
CA LYS A 54 -4.26 -34.38 -2.42
C LYS A 54 -2.90 -34.27 -3.08
N GLU A 55 -2.60 -33.16 -3.76
CA GLU A 55 -1.29 -32.88 -4.35
C GLU A 55 -0.22 -32.61 -3.28
N LEU A 56 -0.62 -32.15 -2.09
CA LEU A 56 0.28 -31.88 -0.96
C LEU A 56 0.53 -33.10 -0.07
N VAL A 57 -0.39 -34.08 -0.02
CA VAL A 57 -0.23 -35.32 0.76
C VAL A 57 1.12 -36.03 0.57
N PRO A 58 1.68 -36.19 -0.64
CA PRO A 58 2.95 -36.91 -0.82
C PRO A 58 4.20 -36.11 -0.43
N LEU A 59 4.05 -34.84 -0.01
CA LEU A 59 5.20 -34.05 0.41
C LEU A 59 5.79 -34.59 1.72
N PRO A 60 7.12 -34.49 1.92
CA PRO A 60 7.74 -34.79 3.20
C PRO A 60 7.23 -33.81 4.28
N GLU A 61 7.24 -34.21 5.56
CA GLU A 61 6.73 -33.37 6.65
C GLU A 61 7.46 -32.02 6.74
N GLU A 62 8.77 -32.00 6.50
CA GLU A 62 9.61 -30.80 6.49
C GLU A 62 9.72 -30.18 5.08
N SER A 63 8.63 -30.21 4.31
CA SER A 63 8.59 -29.62 2.98
C SER A 63 8.55 -28.10 3.05
N VAL A 64 9.54 -27.45 2.43
CA VAL A 64 9.57 -25.99 2.27
C VAL A 64 8.32 -25.48 1.54
N ILE A 65 7.72 -26.27 0.65
CA ILE A 65 6.46 -25.90 -0.02
C ILE A 65 5.29 -25.86 0.97
N ALA A 66 5.23 -26.79 1.92
CA ALA A 66 4.21 -26.78 2.95
C ALA A 66 4.34 -25.55 3.86
N GLU A 67 5.58 -25.23 4.26
CA GLU A 67 5.90 -24.01 5.03
C GLU A 67 5.51 -22.73 4.27
N MET A 68 5.91 -22.61 3.00
CA MET A 68 5.52 -21.47 2.15
C MET A 68 4.00 -21.33 2.01
N LEU A 69 3.26 -22.44 1.95
CA LEU A 69 1.80 -22.41 1.86
C LEU A 69 1.13 -21.98 3.17
N SER A 70 1.74 -22.30 4.32
CA SER A 70 1.30 -21.78 5.62
C SER A 70 1.46 -20.27 5.70
N ASP A 71 2.60 -19.73 5.27
CA ASP A 71 2.82 -18.28 5.20
C ASP A 71 1.85 -17.60 4.21
N TYR A 72 1.63 -18.24 3.07
CA TYR A 72 0.68 -17.75 2.08
C TYR A 72 -0.76 -17.70 2.60
N ALA A 73 -1.16 -18.65 3.44
CA ALA A 73 -2.49 -18.65 4.06
C ALA A 73 -2.69 -17.41 4.96
N VAL A 74 -1.68 -17.06 5.77
CA VAL A 74 -1.67 -15.85 6.60
C VAL A 74 -1.79 -14.59 5.74
N MET A 75 -1.02 -14.51 4.66
CA MET A 75 -1.07 -13.35 3.76
C MET A 75 -2.45 -13.21 3.07
N ARG A 76 -3.10 -14.33 2.72
CA ARG A 76 -4.47 -14.30 2.17
C ARG A 76 -5.52 -13.90 3.20
N GLU A 77 -5.39 -14.34 4.45
CA GLU A 77 -6.28 -13.92 5.53
C GLU A 77 -6.19 -12.41 5.76
N GLN A 78 -4.97 -11.87 5.84
CA GLN A 78 -4.75 -10.41 5.97
C GLN A 78 -5.34 -9.63 4.80
N ALA A 79 -5.14 -10.12 3.57
CA ALA A 79 -5.73 -9.52 2.37
C ALA A 79 -7.26 -9.54 2.41
N GLY A 80 -7.88 -10.61 2.90
CA GLY A 80 -9.33 -10.75 3.01
C GLY A 80 -9.95 -9.96 4.17
N ALA A 81 -9.21 -9.78 5.25
CA ALA A 81 -9.60 -8.94 6.39
C ALA A 81 -9.42 -7.44 6.14
N CYS A 82 -8.75 -7.07 5.03
CA CYS A 82 -8.63 -5.69 4.61
C CYS A 82 -10.01 -5.17 4.18
N HIS A 83 -10.41 -4.05 4.77
CA HIS A 83 -11.61 -3.30 4.42
C HIS A 83 -11.22 -1.85 4.16
N LEU A 84 -11.77 -1.26 3.09
CA LEU A 84 -11.54 0.13 2.70
C LEU A 84 -12.28 1.12 3.59
#